data_AF-A0A5K1FUC5-F1
#
_entry.id   AF-A0A5K1FUC5-F1
#
_cell.length_a   1.000
_cell.length_b   1.000
_cell.length_c   1.000
_cell.angle_alpha   90.00
_cell.angle_beta   90.00
_cell.angle_gamma   90.00
#
_symmetry.space_group_name_H-M   'P 1'
#
loop_
_entity.id
_entity.type
_entity.pdbx_description
1 polymer ?
#
loop_
_entity_poly.entity_id
_entity_poly.type
_entity_poly.pdbx_seq_one_letter_code
_entity_poly.pdbx_strand_id
1 'polypeptide(L)' 'VKIWGERKSGPIAVLKPHDGQPVNSVTFSVAPERPDHIVLCTS' A
#
# COMPACT_ATOMS: atom_id res chain seq x y z
N VAL A 1 -0.61 7.34 -2.02
CA VAL A 1 -0.13 6.07 -2.60
C VAL A 1 -1.26 5.41 -3.39
N LYS A 2 -0.96 4.81 -4.55
CA LYS A 2 -1.93 4.07 -5.36
C LYS A 2 -1.39 2.66 -5.59
N ILE A 3 -2.24 1.65 -5.47
CA ILE A 3 -1.88 0.23 -5.69
C ILE A 3 -2.56 -0.23 -6.97
N TRP A 4 -1.81 -0.85 -7.88
CA TRP A 4 -2.34 -1.47 -9.09
C TRP A 4 -2.11 -2.97 -9.03
N GLY A 5 -3.10 -3.74 -9.49
CA GLY A 5 -2.88 -5.14 -9.83
C GLY A 5 -2.40 -5.24 -11.27
N GLU A 6 -1.53 -6.20 -11.58
CA GLU A 6 -0.86 -6.35 -12.89
C GLU A 6 -1.80 -6.33 -14.11
N ARG A 7 -3.08 -6.69 -13.93
CA ARG A 7 -4.07 -6.79 -15.02
C ARG A 7 -5.32 -5.94 -14.81
N LYS A 8 -5.27 -4.93 -13.94
CA LYS A 8 -6.41 -4.05 -13.65
C LYS A 8 -6.26 -2.73 -14.40
N SER A 9 -7.34 -2.25 -15.02
CA SER A 9 -7.38 -0.98 -15.77
C SER A 9 -7.29 0.25 -14.88
N GLY A 10 -7.50 0.10 -13.56
CA GLY A 10 -7.43 1.16 -12.58
C GLY A 10 -6.80 0.70 -11.26
N PRO A 11 -6.49 1.64 -10.36
CA PRO A 11 -5.94 1.30 -9.06
C PRO A 11 -6.96 0.47 -8.25
N ILE A 12 -6.48 -0.59 -7.61
CA ILE A 12 -7.27 -1.41 -6.70
C ILE A 12 -7.46 -0.75 -5.33
N ALA A 13 -6.54 0.16 -4.96
CA ALA A 13 -6.65 0.96 -3.76
C ALA A 13 -5.96 2.31 -3.94
N VAL A 14 -6.53 3.35 -3.34
CA VAL A 14 -5.94 4.70 -3.28
C VAL A 14 -5.87 5.10 -1.82
N LEU A 15 -4.65 5.26 -1.32
CA LEU A 15 -4.35 5.64 0.05
C LEU A 15 -3.93 7.11 0.07
N LYS A 16 -4.62 7.92 0.85
CA LYS A 16 -4.23 9.30 1.09
C LYS A 16 -3.21 9.34 2.22
N PRO A 17 -2.07 10.04 2.05
CA PRO A 17 -1.13 10.26 3.14
C PRO A 17 -1.80 10.98 4.33
N HIS A 18 -1.29 10.72 5.53
CA HIS A 18 -1.73 11.42 6.73
C HIS A 18 -1.47 12.93 6.56
N ASP A 19 -2.48 13.74 6.88
CA ASP A 19 -2.46 15.22 6.75
C ASP A 19 -2.04 15.77 5.38
N GLY A 20 -2.09 14.96 4.32
CA GLY A 20 -1.64 15.37 2.99
C GLY A 20 -0.13 15.57 2.85
N GLN A 21 0.67 15.15 3.84
CA GLN A 21 2.12 15.22 3.77
C GLN A 21 2.69 14.24 2.73
N PRO A 22 3.84 14.54 2.09
CA PRO A 22 4.44 13.63 1.13
C PRO A 22 4.89 12.33 1.81
N VAL A 23 4.67 11.20 1.13
CA VAL A 23 5.23 9.90 1.54
C VAL A 23 6.62 9.78 0.93
N ASN A 24 7.64 9.60 1.77
CA ASN A 24 9.03 9.53 1.32
C ASN A 24 9.47 8.08 1.03
N SER A 25 8.83 7.10 1.67
CA SER A 25 9.21 5.70 1.59
C SER A 25 8.02 4.77 1.79
N VAL A 26 8.12 3.58 1.20
CA VAL A 26 7.08 2.55 1.20
C VAL A 26 7.73 1.18 1.34
N THR A 27 7.22 0.36 2.25
CA THR A 27 7.70 -1.02 2.46
C THR A 27 6.51 -1.98 2.50
N PHE A 28 6.65 -3.12 1.82
CA PHE A 28 5.72 -4.25 1.93
C PHE A 28 6.31 -5.31 2.86
N SER A 29 5.48 -5.91 3.70
CA SER A 29 5.88 -7.01 4.58
C SER A 29 4.75 -8.02 4.70
N VAL A 30 5.09 -9.30 4.81
CA VAL A 30 4.11 -10.35 5.09
C VAL A 30 3.54 -10.19 6.50
N ALA A 31 2.23 -10.34 6.66
CA ALA A 31 1.59 -10.29 7.97
C ALA A 31 1.91 -11.58 8.74
N PRO A 32 2.57 -11.52 9.92
CA PRO A 32 3.05 -12.71 10.62
C PRO A 32 1.93 -13.70 10.99
N GLU A 33 0.75 -13.19 11.30
CA GLU A 33 -0.40 -13.98 11.76
C GLU A 33 -1.42 -14.29 10.65
N ARG A 34 -1.22 -13.75 9.44
CA ARG A 34 -2.16 -13.87 8.32
C ARG A 34 -1.41 -13.99 6.99
N PRO A 35 -1.03 -15.20 6.56
CA PRO A 35 -0.21 -15.42 5.38
C PRO A 35 -0.79 -14.83 4.08
N ASP A 36 -2.12 -14.75 3.99
CA ASP A 36 -2.84 -14.20 2.83
C ASP A 36 -2.91 -12.66 2.84
N HIS A 37 -2.26 -12.01 3.80
CA HIS A 37 -2.27 -10.56 3.96
C HIS A 37 -0.86 -9.96 3.84
N ILE A 38 -0.79 -8.80 3.19
CA ILE A 38 0.40 -7.97 3.10
C ILE A 38 0.16 -6.69 3.89
N VAL A 39 1.15 -6.28 4.68
CA VAL A 39 1.21 -5.00 5.38
C VAL A 39 1.95 -3.99 4.51
N LEU A 40 1.36 -2.81 4.37
CA LEU A 40 1.97 -1.65 3.72
C LEU A 40 2.34 -0.62 4.79
N CYS A 41 3.63 -0.30 4.90
CA CYS A 41 4.13 0.75 5.78
C CYS A 41 4.57 1.96 4.95
N THR A 42 4.22 3.17 5.40
CA THR A 42 4.61 4.45 4.80
C THR A 42 5.26 5.35 5.83
N SER A 43 6.36 6.01 5.47
CA SER A 43 7.04 7.03 6.30
C SER A 43 7.30 8.33 5.53
#